data_AF-A0A073KKV1-F1
#
_entry.id   AF-A0A073KKV1-F1
#
_cell.length_a   1.000
_cell.length_b   1.000
_cell.length_c   1.000
_cell.angle_alpha   90.00
_cell.angle_beta   90.00
_cell.angle_gamma   90.00
#
_symmetry.space_group_name_H-M   'P 1'
#
loop_
_entity.id
_entity.type
_entity.pdbx_description
1 polymer ?
#
loop_
_entity_poly.entity_id
_entity_poly.type
_entity_poly.pdbx_seq_one_letter_code
_entity_poly.pdbx_strand_id
1 'polypeptide(L)'
;MELFYKVAYHRMYDHYLPKLRQTIEHLNAEELWKQEGAVNSIGGIVLHICEHVKRNSSRYSNPNIHFEKGIEEYFPIMNLSTDMLSQTIQKVFDEWKREYINACNEKPSIDIHSLFHLVEHTSYHLGQVVDRTKLLKGTKLDFCQNGLNEKNLKACIERTTVL
;
A
#
# COMPACT_ATOMS: atom_id res chain seq x y z
N MET A 1 -19.60 -7.76 -7.95
CA MET A 1 -18.95 -6.45 -8.12
C MET A 1 -18.80 -5.72 -6.81
N GLU A 2 -19.90 -5.39 -6.12
CA GLU A 2 -19.86 -4.70 -4.82
C GLU A 2 -18.94 -5.39 -3.78
N LEU A 3 -19.07 -6.71 -3.60
CA LEU A 3 -18.22 -7.47 -2.68
C LEU A 3 -16.73 -7.34 -3.02
N PHE A 4 -16.36 -7.33 -4.30
CA PHE A 4 -14.96 -7.20 -4.71
C PHE A 4 -14.41 -5.82 -4.35
N TYR A 5 -15.21 -4.76 -4.53
CA TYR A 5 -14.81 -3.41 -4.14
C TYR A 5 -14.62 -3.27 -2.63
N LYS A 6 -15.55 -3.84 -1.84
CA LYS A 6 -15.40 -3.91 -0.36
C LYS A 6 -14.11 -4.65 0.03
N VAL A 7 -13.85 -5.80 -0.59
CA VAL A 7 -12.62 -6.57 -0.33
C VAL A 7 -11.38 -5.76 -0.68
N ALA A 8 -11.33 -5.13 -1.87
CA ALA A 8 -10.18 -4.36 -2.31
C ALA A 8 -9.92 -3.15 -1.39
N TYR A 9 -10.97 -2.42 -1.02
CA TYR A 9 -10.89 -1.31 -0.06
C TYR A 9 -10.29 -1.75 1.27
N HIS A 10 -10.87 -2.76 1.92
CA HIS A 10 -10.43 -3.19 3.23
C HIS A 10 -9.05 -3.86 3.20
N ARG A 11 -8.69 -4.55 2.10
CA ARG A 11 -7.33 -5.05 1.89
C ARG A 11 -6.31 -3.93 1.85
N MET A 12 -6.55 -2.91 1.03
CA MET A 12 -5.61 -1.81 0.85
C MET A 12 -5.51 -0.94 2.11
N TYR A 13 -6.64 -0.47 2.62
CA TYR A 13 -6.68 0.58 3.63
C TYR A 13 -6.67 0.06 5.06
N ASP A 14 -7.46 -0.97 5.38
CA ASP A 14 -7.59 -1.49 6.75
C ASP A 14 -6.63 -2.65 7.06
N HIS A 15 -5.89 -3.14 6.05
CA HIS A 15 -5.01 -4.28 6.21
C HIS A 15 -3.56 -4.01 5.76
N TYR A 16 -3.34 -3.59 4.51
CA TYR A 16 -1.99 -3.39 3.99
C TYR A 16 -1.34 -2.10 4.49
N LEU A 17 -2.06 -0.98 4.50
CA LEU A 17 -1.57 0.27 5.08
C LEU A 17 -1.06 0.10 6.54
N PRO A 18 -1.85 -0.42 7.50
CA PRO A 18 -1.37 -0.57 8.87
C PRO A 18 -0.21 -1.56 8.98
N LYS A 19 -0.21 -2.66 8.21
CA LYS A 19 0.94 -3.58 8.17
C LYS A 19 2.21 -2.89 7.67
N LEU A 20 2.10 -2.09 6.60
CA LEU A 20 3.23 -1.38 6.03
C LEU A 20 3.80 -0.37 7.03
N ARG A 21 2.93 0.45 7.65
CA ARG A 21 3.33 1.43 8.66
C ARG A 21 3.95 0.78 9.89
N GLN A 22 3.30 -0.22 10.47
CA GLN A 22 3.84 -0.95 11.61
C GLN A 22 5.21 -1.55 11.30
N THR A 23 5.40 -2.07 10.08
CA THR A 23 6.68 -2.66 9.66
C THR A 23 7.80 -1.60 9.64
N ILE A 24 7.56 -0.45 8.99
CA ILE A 24 8.59 0.57 8.86
C ILE A 24 8.91 1.27 10.18
N GLU A 25 7.97 1.31 11.13
CA GLU A 25 8.16 1.90 12.47
C GLU A 25 9.23 1.15 13.29
N HIS A 26 9.60 -0.08 12.92
CA HIS A 26 10.71 -0.80 13.53
C HIS A 26 12.09 -0.39 12.98
N LEU A 27 12.15 0.32 11.86
CA LEU A 27 13.37 0.66 11.14
C LEU A 27 13.77 2.11 11.42
N ASN A 28 15.06 2.37 11.51
CA ASN A 28 15.61 3.73 11.45
C ASN A 28 15.89 4.14 9.98
N ALA A 29 16.27 5.40 9.77
CA ALA A 29 16.52 5.92 8.43
C ALA A 29 17.65 5.17 7.70
N GLU A 30 18.76 4.86 8.37
CA GLU A 30 19.87 4.13 7.75
C GLU A 30 19.41 2.74 7.24
N GLU A 31 18.67 2.01 8.07
CA GLU A 31 18.14 0.69 7.71
C GLU A 31 17.09 0.75 6.60
N LEU A 32 16.25 1.78 6.57
CA LEU A 32 15.27 2.00 5.51
C LEU A 32 15.94 2.16 4.15
N TRP A 33 17.03 2.92 4.09
CA TRP A 33 17.66 3.32 2.83
C TRP A 33 18.89 2.48 2.46
N LYS A 34 19.27 1.53 3.31
CA LYS A 34 20.35 0.59 3.03
C LYS A 34 20.07 -0.16 1.72
N GLN A 35 21.07 -0.18 0.84
CA GLN A 35 21.04 -0.91 -0.42
C GLN A 35 22.28 -1.81 -0.49
N GLU A 36 22.08 -3.09 -0.87
CA GLU A 36 23.17 -4.05 -1.03
C GLU A 36 23.13 -4.61 -2.46
N GLY A 37 24.14 -4.24 -3.25
CA GLY A 37 24.23 -4.62 -4.66
C GLY A 37 23.00 -4.14 -5.47
N ALA A 38 22.40 -5.06 -6.22
CA ALA A 38 21.24 -4.79 -7.07
C ALA A 38 19.89 -4.85 -6.32
N VAL A 39 19.88 -5.08 -5.01
CA VAL A 39 18.64 -5.20 -4.24
C VAL A 39 18.15 -3.82 -3.83
N ASN A 40 16.94 -3.43 -4.25
CA ASN A 40 16.30 -2.15 -3.87
C ASN A 40 16.26 -1.96 -2.34
N SER A 41 16.33 -0.73 -1.83
CA SER A 41 16.16 -0.47 -0.38
C SER A 41 14.73 -0.70 0.09
N ILE A 42 14.51 -0.86 1.41
CA ILE A 42 13.16 -1.00 1.98
C ILE A 42 12.34 0.27 1.70
N GLY A 43 12.92 1.45 1.94
CA GLY A 43 12.30 2.73 1.67
C GLY A 43 11.98 2.93 0.18
N GLY A 44 12.85 2.44 -0.71
CA GLY A 44 12.60 2.46 -2.16
C GLY A 44 11.39 1.61 -2.56
N ILE A 45 11.24 0.41 -1.99
CA ILE A 45 10.07 -0.45 -2.22
C ILE A 45 8.79 0.19 -1.67
N VAL A 46 8.86 0.83 -0.49
CA VAL A 46 7.73 1.56 0.09
C VAL A 46 7.28 2.70 -0.82
N LEU A 47 8.22 3.48 -1.37
CA LEU A 47 7.91 4.57 -2.30
C LEU A 47 7.40 4.06 -3.64
N HIS A 48 7.88 2.90 -4.11
CA HIS A 48 7.33 2.21 -5.26
C HIS A 48 5.85 1.83 -5.06
N ILE A 49 5.50 1.21 -3.93
CA ILE A 49 4.09 0.95 -3.56
C ILE A 49 3.29 2.25 -3.58
N CYS A 50 3.81 3.31 -2.95
CA CYS A 50 3.14 4.62 -2.92
C CYS A 50 2.86 5.16 -4.32
N GLU A 51 3.79 5.01 -5.27
CA GLU A 51 3.61 5.48 -6.64
C GLU A 51 2.51 4.69 -7.38
N HIS A 52 2.44 3.36 -7.20
CA HIS A 52 1.35 2.55 -7.75
C HIS A 52 -0.02 2.98 -7.17
N VAL A 53 -0.08 3.24 -5.86
CA VAL A 53 -1.30 3.69 -5.17
C VAL A 53 -1.72 5.09 -5.68
N LYS A 54 -0.79 6.04 -5.77
CA LYS A 54 -1.04 7.38 -6.31
C LYS A 54 -1.58 7.33 -7.74
N ARG A 55 -0.92 6.59 -8.64
CA ARG A 55 -1.34 6.53 -10.05
C ARG A 55 -2.72 5.91 -10.23
N ASN A 56 -3.06 4.90 -9.42
CA ASN A 56 -4.41 4.34 -9.41
C ASN A 56 -5.42 5.36 -8.89
N SER A 57 -5.10 6.07 -7.80
CA SER A 57 -5.92 7.17 -7.30
C SER A 57 -6.21 8.22 -8.39
N SER A 58 -5.18 8.66 -9.13
CA SER A 58 -5.35 9.62 -10.22
C SER A 58 -6.22 9.11 -11.37
N ARG A 59 -6.17 7.79 -11.68
CA ARG A 59 -7.03 7.18 -12.70
C ARG A 59 -8.50 7.14 -12.29
N TYR A 60 -8.79 7.06 -11.00
CA TYR A 60 -10.17 7.08 -10.51
C TYR A 60 -10.80 8.46 -10.75
N SER A 61 -10.06 9.54 -10.50
CA SER A 61 -10.54 10.92 -10.72
C SER A 61 -10.44 11.36 -12.19
N ASN A 62 -9.49 10.80 -12.95
CA ASN A 62 -9.30 11.08 -14.37
C ASN A 62 -8.97 9.78 -15.15
N PRO A 63 -9.99 9.06 -15.64
CA PRO A 63 -9.79 7.79 -16.34
C PRO A 63 -8.94 7.87 -17.62
N ASN A 64 -8.86 9.07 -18.22
CA ASN A 64 -8.09 9.32 -19.44
C ASN A 64 -6.65 9.77 -19.17
N ILE A 65 -6.20 9.78 -17.91
CA ILE A 65 -4.84 10.18 -17.58
C ILE A 65 -3.83 9.21 -18.21
N HIS A 66 -2.86 9.78 -18.92
CA HIS A 66 -1.75 9.05 -19.50
C HIS A 66 -0.47 9.36 -18.72
N PHE A 67 0.29 8.32 -18.38
CA PHE A 67 1.61 8.47 -17.75
C PHE A 67 2.68 8.15 -18.79
N GLU A 68 3.48 9.14 -19.17
CA GLU A 68 4.50 9.00 -20.22
C GLU A 68 5.61 8.01 -19.88
N LYS A 69 5.87 7.79 -18.58
CA LYS A 69 6.93 6.92 -18.09
C LYS A 69 6.38 5.82 -17.20
N GLY A 70 6.86 4.60 -17.43
CA GLY A 70 6.66 3.46 -16.54
C GLY A 70 7.28 3.68 -15.15
N ILE A 71 6.87 2.84 -14.20
CA ILE A 71 7.35 2.84 -12.79
C ILE A 71 7.86 1.48 -12.35
N GLU A 72 7.98 0.53 -13.28
CA GLU A 72 8.41 -0.84 -13.05
C GLU A 72 9.75 -0.87 -12.32
N GLU A 73 10.67 0.02 -12.68
CA GLU A 73 12.01 0.17 -12.09
C GLU A 73 12.13 1.42 -11.19
N TYR A 74 11.01 2.02 -10.78
CA TYR A 74 11.02 3.22 -9.93
C TYR A 74 11.13 2.84 -8.45
N PHE A 75 12.35 2.84 -7.93
CA PHE A 75 12.67 2.61 -6.51
C PHE A 75 13.60 3.71 -5.97
N PRO A 76 13.06 4.91 -5.67
CA PRO A 76 13.87 6.06 -5.32
C PRO A 76 14.53 5.92 -3.94
N ILE A 77 15.72 6.50 -3.79
CA ILE A 77 16.39 6.70 -2.50
C ILE A 77 16.19 8.16 -2.08
N MET A 78 15.33 8.39 -1.08
CA MET A 78 14.99 9.75 -0.63
C MET A 78 15.59 10.13 0.72
N ASN A 79 16.18 9.17 1.45
CA ASN A 79 16.80 9.39 2.76
C ASN A 79 15.87 10.07 3.79
N LEU A 80 14.55 9.81 3.71
CA LEU A 80 13.57 10.34 4.65
C LEU A 80 13.74 9.69 6.03
N SER A 81 13.38 10.42 7.09
CA SER A 81 13.17 9.78 8.38
C SER A 81 12.00 8.79 8.33
N THR A 82 11.98 7.83 9.25
CA THR A 82 10.87 6.88 9.40
C THR A 82 9.53 7.59 9.55
N ASP A 83 9.48 8.67 10.32
CA ASP A 83 8.26 9.48 10.52
C ASP A 83 7.79 10.16 9.22
N MET A 84 8.72 10.77 8.48
CA MET A 84 8.39 11.42 7.20
C MET A 84 7.90 10.41 6.16
N LEU A 85 8.51 9.22 6.12
CA LEU A 85 8.05 8.13 5.25
C LEU A 85 6.67 7.63 5.68
N SER A 86 6.44 7.43 6.98
CA SER A 86 5.14 7.02 7.53
C SER A 86 4.02 8.03 7.20
N GLN A 87 4.30 9.32 7.34
CA GLN A 87 3.39 10.40 6.93
C GLN A 87 3.12 10.39 5.43
N THR A 88 4.14 10.11 4.61
CA THR A 88 3.99 9.99 3.15
C THR A 88 3.07 8.84 2.78
N ILE A 89 3.27 7.67 3.37
CA ILE A 89 2.40 6.49 3.17
C ILE A 89 0.96 6.84 3.55
N GLN A 90 0.75 7.38 4.75
CA GLN A 90 -0.58 7.71 5.25
C GLN A 90 -1.31 8.67 4.29
N LYS A 91 -0.65 9.76 3.90
CA LYS A 91 -1.21 10.74 2.96
C LYS A 91 -1.64 10.10 1.63
N VAL A 92 -0.81 9.23 1.08
CA VAL A 92 -1.08 8.56 -0.20
C VAL A 92 -2.27 7.62 -0.12
N PHE A 93 -2.36 6.84 0.96
CA PHE A 93 -3.49 5.92 1.14
C PHE A 93 -4.78 6.66 1.50
N ASP A 94 -4.72 7.79 2.21
CA ASP A 94 -5.89 8.63 2.50
C ASP A 94 -6.45 9.28 1.23
N GLU A 95 -5.57 9.74 0.35
CA GLU A 95 -5.94 10.21 -0.98
C GLU A 95 -6.57 9.10 -1.81
N TRP A 96 -5.92 7.92 -1.88
CA TRP A 96 -6.48 6.77 -2.57
C TRP A 96 -7.86 6.38 -2.05
N LYS A 97 -8.04 6.33 -0.73
CA LYS A 97 -9.34 6.05 -0.10
C LYS A 97 -10.42 7.03 -0.56
N ARG A 98 -10.11 8.33 -0.56
CA ARG A 98 -11.05 9.37 -0.96
C ARG A 98 -11.46 9.20 -2.42
N GLU A 99 -10.48 9.09 -3.33
CA GLU A 99 -10.77 8.95 -4.76
C GLU A 99 -11.45 7.62 -5.10
N TYR A 100 -11.09 6.54 -4.40
CA TYR A 100 -11.70 5.23 -4.55
C TYR A 100 -13.18 5.25 -4.17
N ILE A 101 -13.52 5.81 -3.01
CA ILE A 101 -14.93 5.94 -2.55
C ILE A 101 -15.73 6.81 -3.52
N ASN A 102 -15.17 7.94 -3.97
CA ASN A 102 -15.82 8.81 -4.95
C ASN A 102 -16.12 8.05 -6.25
N ALA A 103 -15.13 7.34 -6.80
CA ALA A 103 -15.30 6.57 -8.02
C ALA A 103 -16.32 5.42 -7.88
N CYS A 104 -16.42 4.79 -6.73
CA CYS A 104 -17.48 3.81 -6.47
C CYS A 104 -18.88 4.43 -6.46
N ASN A 105 -19.02 5.67 -5.99
CA ASN A 105 -20.31 6.37 -5.90
C ASN A 105 -20.78 7.00 -7.22
N GLU A 106 -19.87 7.50 -8.05
CA GLU A 106 -20.20 8.33 -9.23
C GLU A 106 -20.60 7.54 -10.49
N LYS A 107 -20.62 6.20 -10.45
CA LYS A 107 -20.87 5.32 -11.62
C LYS A 107 -20.08 5.77 -12.86
N PRO A 108 -18.76 5.57 -12.85
CA PRO A 108 -18.12 4.68 -13.82
C PRO A 108 -17.51 3.44 -13.13
N SER A 109 -17.36 2.34 -13.88
CA SER A 109 -16.73 1.13 -13.34
C SER A 109 -15.22 1.35 -13.18
N ILE A 110 -14.72 1.35 -11.94
CA ILE A 110 -13.28 1.16 -11.69
C ILE A 110 -12.84 -0.08 -12.48
N ASP A 111 -11.79 0.08 -13.30
CA ASP A 111 -11.20 -1.04 -14.03
C ASP A 111 -10.70 -2.08 -13.03
N ILE A 112 -11.38 -3.23 -13.02
CA ILE A 112 -11.15 -4.34 -12.11
C ILE A 112 -9.76 -4.92 -12.33
N HIS A 113 -9.29 -4.97 -13.58
CA HIS A 113 -7.97 -5.50 -13.90
C HIS A 113 -6.89 -4.66 -13.22
N SER A 114 -6.95 -3.34 -13.38
CA SER A 114 -6.04 -2.40 -12.72
C SER A 114 -6.15 -2.43 -11.20
N LEU A 115 -7.36 -2.50 -10.65
CA LEU A 115 -7.58 -2.57 -9.20
C LEU A 115 -7.04 -3.87 -8.59
N PHE A 116 -7.30 -5.01 -9.23
CA PHE A 116 -6.80 -6.31 -8.78
C PHE A 116 -5.27 -6.35 -8.81
N HIS A 117 -4.67 -5.88 -9.90
CA HIS A 117 -3.22 -5.73 -9.99
C HIS A 117 -2.66 -4.85 -8.87
N LEU A 118 -3.30 -3.72 -8.55
CA LEU A 118 -2.87 -2.87 -7.42
C LEU A 118 -2.87 -3.64 -6.08
N VAL A 119 -3.94 -4.39 -5.80
CA VAL A 119 -4.08 -5.17 -4.55
C VAL A 119 -3.00 -6.24 -4.46
N GLU A 120 -2.78 -7.01 -5.54
CA GLU A 120 -1.76 -8.05 -5.58
C GLU A 120 -0.34 -7.48 -5.48
N HIS A 121 -0.05 -6.45 -6.27
CA HIS A 121 1.26 -5.80 -6.32
C HIS A 121 1.65 -5.17 -4.98
N THR A 122 0.68 -4.54 -4.31
CA THR A 122 0.87 -4.01 -2.96
C THR A 122 1.17 -5.12 -1.96
N SER A 123 0.43 -6.25 -2.02
CA SER A 123 0.68 -7.40 -1.15
C SER A 123 2.05 -8.03 -1.40
N TYR A 124 2.45 -8.16 -2.66
CA TYR A 124 3.72 -8.73 -3.09
C TYR A 124 4.89 -7.93 -2.50
N HIS A 125 4.91 -6.60 -2.70
CA HIS A 125 5.97 -5.74 -2.18
C HIS A 125 5.89 -5.54 -0.65
N LEU A 126 4.70 -5.51 -0.05
CA LEU A 126 4.56 -5.54 1.40
C LEU A 126 5.22 -6.80 1.99
N GLY A 127 5.06 -7.95 1.35
CA GLY A 127 5.74 -9.19 1.75
C GLY A 127 7.27 -9.03 1.78
N GLN A 128 7.85 -8.39 0.75
CA GLN A 128 9.28 -8.11 0.70
C GLN A 128 9.74 -7.14 1.80
N VAL A 129 8.97 -6.07 2.06
CA VAL A 129 9.26 -5.11 3.13
C VAL A 129 9.24 -5.81 4.50
N VAL A 130 8.24 -6.65 4.75
CA VAL A 130 8.11 -7.44 5.98
C VAL A 130 9.26 -8.41 6.15
N ASP A 131 9.59 -9.18 5.11
CA ASP A 131 10.64 -10.20 5.17
C ASP A 131 12.01 -9.58 5.47
N ARG A 132 12.37 -8.51 4.75
CA ARG A 132 13.64 -7.80 4.96
C ARG A 132 13.73 -7.15 6.33
N THR A 133 12.62 -6.59 6.81
CA THR A 133 12.56 -6.02 8.17
C THR A 133 12.81 -7.09 9.22
N LYS A 134 12.18 -8.26 9.09
CA LYS A 134 12.39 -9.40 10.00
C LYS A 134 13.83 -9.91 9.95
N LEU A 135 14.43 -10.00 8.76
CA LEU A 135 15.82 -10.41 8.59
C LEU A 135 16.78 -9.43 9.31
N LEU A 136 16.54 -8.12 9.20
CA LEU A 136 17.36 -7.11 9.87
C LEU A 136 17.17 -7.09 11.38
N LYS A 137 15.93 -7.25 11.87
CA LYS A 137 15.60 -7.09 13.29
C LYS A 137 15.70 -8.37 14.11
N GLY A 138 15.59 -9.54 13.47
CA GLY A 138 15.49 -10.82 14.16
C GLY A 138 14.23 -10.95 15.02
N THR A 139 13.21 -10.13 14.79
CA THR A 139 11.97 -10.10 15.59
C THR A 139 10.73 -10.44 14.76
N LYS A 140 9.68 -10.90 15.45
CA LYS A 140 8.34 -11.02 14.88
C LYS A 140 7.65 -9.65 14.91
N LEU A 141 6.78 -9.40 13.92
CA LEU A 141 5.98 -8.18 13.82
C LEU A 141 4.57 -8.34 14.41
N ASP A 142 4.17 -9.56 14.80
CA ASP A 142 2.93 -9.86 15.53
C ASP A 142 1.64 -9.20 15.00
N PHE A 143 1.52 -9.11 13.67
CA PHE A 143 0.35 -8.52 12.99
C PHE A 143 -0.98 -9.09 13.49
N CYS A 144 -1.05 -10.42 13.68
CA CYS A 144 -2.28 -11.09 14.08
C CYS A 144 -2.74 -10.68 15.49
N GLN A 145 -1.78 -10.53 16.42
CA GLN A 145 -2.01 -10.08 17.79
C GLN A 145 -2.49 -8.63 17.83
N ASN A 146 -2.03 -7.82 16.88
CA ASN A 146 -2.49 -6.44 16.67
C ASN A 146 -3.79 -6.34 15.86
N GLY A 147 -4.50 -7.45 15.67
CA GLY A 147 -5.79 -7.48 14.99
C GLY A 147 -5.72 -7.47 13.46
N LEU A 148 -4.54 -7.46 12.85
CA LEU A 148 -4.34 -7.47 11.39
C LEU A 148 -4.36 -8.90 10.85
N ASN A 149 -5.51 -9.56 10.98
CA ASN A 149 -5.77 -10.95 10.57
C ASN A 149 -7.02 -11.07 9.68
N GLU A 150 -7.16 -12.22 9.00
CA GLU A 150 -8.27 -12.47 8.06
C GLU A 150 -9.65 -12.44 8.71
N LYS A 151 -9.77 -12.90 9.96
CA LYS A 151 -11.06 -12.89 10.68
C LYS A 151 -11.57 -11.46 10.88
N ASN A 152 -10.69 -10.58 11.35
CA ASN A 152 -11.03 -9.17 11.57
C ASN A 152 -11.26 -8.45 10.23
N LEU A 153 -10.44 -8.73 9.22
CA LEU A 153 -10.64 -8.18 7.88
C LEU A 153 -12.01 -8.55 7.30
N LYS A 154 -12.40 -9.83 7.41
CA LYS A 154 -13.71 -10.30 7.00
C LYS A 154 -14.84 -9.59 7.75
N ALA A 155 -14.71 -9.42 9.06
CA ALA A 155 -15.69 -8.70 9.86
C ALA A 155 -15.83 -7.22 9.42
N CYS A 156 -14.74 -6.55 9.03
CA CYS A 156 -14.81 -5.21 8.45
C CYS A 156 -15.59 -5.21 7.14
N ILE A 157 -15.27 -6.13 6.21
CA ILE A 157 -15.95 -6.26 4.91
C ILE A 157 -17.46 -6.50 5.07
N GLU A 158 -17.86 -7.36 6.01
CA GLU A 158 -19.27 -7.69 6.25
C GLU A 158 -20.06 -6.54 6.90
N ARG A 159 -19.40 -5.71 7.73
CA ARG A 159 -20.04 -4.59 8.43
C ARG A 159 -20.02 -3.29 7.65
N THR A 160 -19.20 -3.21 6.60
CA THR A 160 -19.01 -1.96 5.88
C THR A 160 -20.27 -1.57 5.12
N THR A 161 -20.71 -0.36 5.38
CA THR A 161 -21.71 0.36 4.57
C THR A 161 -21.03 1.38 3.65
N VAL A 162 -19.69 1.47 3.72
CA VAL A 162 -18.88 2.31 2.85
C VAL A 162 -18.71 1.57 1.53
N LEU A 163 -18.89 2.30 0.41
CA LEU A 163 -19.03 1.82 -0.97
C LEU A 163 -20.44 1.37 -1.35
#